data_AF-A0AAW6IXI1-F1
#
_entry.id   AF-A0AAW6IXI1-F1
#
_cell.length_a   1.000
_cell.length_b   1.000
_cell.length_c   1.000
_cell.angle_alpha   90.00
_cell.angle_beta   90.00
_cell.angle_gamma   90.00
#
_symmetry.space_group_name_H-M   'P 1'
#
loop_
_entity.id
_entity.type
_entity.pdbx_description
1 polymer ?
#
loop_
_entity_poly.entity_id
_entity_poly.type
_entity_poly.pdbx_seq_one_letter_code
_entity_poly.pdbx_strand_id
1 'polypeptide(L)'
;MDYSTSDLCDFFADVVDVLEPMFINFGGRHTFGGRIKTVKCFENNELIREILSQDGTDQVLLIDGGGSTRRALIDIELAELALDNNWNGIIVFGAVRHVDELEEIDLGIQAIASIPVAADSEGAGEDGIGVNFAGVSFFDDDFIYADSTGIVLSAEELELEVIEE
;
A
#
# COMPACT_ATOMS: atom_id res chain seq x y z
N MET A 1 -5.81 -14.09 4.19
CA MET A 1 -4.54 -14.73 3.76
C MET A 1 -3.72 -14.93 5.01
N ASP A 2 -3.34 -16.17 5.33
CA ASP A 2 -2.49 -16.47 6.49
C ASP A 2 -1.07 -16.75 5.98
N TYR A 3 -0.31 -15.70 5.70
CA TYR A 3 1.14 -15.77 5.54
C TYR A 3 1.80 -14.73 6.45
N SER A 4 3.01 -15.01 6.91
CA SER A 4 3.86 -14.02 7.55
C SER A 4 4.93 -13.53 6.57
N THR A 5 5.21 -12.23 6.58
CA THR A 5 6.34 -11.69 5.81
C THR A 5 7.67 -12.28 6.27
N SER A 6 7.79 -12.70 7.54
CA SER A 6 8.97 -13.40 8.04
C SER A 6 9.14 -14.77 7.39
N ASP A 7 8.06 -15.55 7.32
CA ASP A 7 8.09 -16.87 6.65
C ASP A 7 8.42 -16.71 5.16
N LEU A 8 7.83 -15.72 4.48
CA LEU A 8 8.16 -15.41 3.09
C LEU A 8 9.65 -15.10 2.92
N CYS A 9 10.27 -14.34 3.84
CA CYS A 9 11.70 -14.10 3.81
C CYS A 9 12.51 -15.39 4.02
N ASP A 10 12.08 -16.27 4.93
CA ASP A 10 12.78 -17.53 5.20
C ASP A 10 12.74 -18.49 4.00
N PHE A 11 11.62 -18.56 3.27
CA PHE A 11 11.44 -19.45 2.13
C PHE A 11 11.92 -18.88 0.79
N PHE A 12 11.84 -17.56 0.60
CA PHE A 12 12.04 -16.91 -0.69
C PHE A 12 13.13 -15.83 -0.70
N ALA A 13 14.07 -15.87 0.26
CA ALA A 13 15.14 -14.87 0.43
C ALA A 13 15.89 -14.44 -0.86
N ASP A 14 16.04 -15.34 -1.83
CA ASP A 14 16.78 -15.08 -3.07
C ASP A 14 15.94 -14.39 -4.17
N VAL A 15 14.62 -14.31 -4.01
CA VAL A 15 13.68 -13.81 -5.04
C VAL A 15 12.79 -12.68 -4.55
N VAL A 16 12.93 -12.27 -3.29
CA VAL A 16 12.16 -11.17 -2.71
C VAL A 16 13.04 -9.99 -2.31
N ASP A 17 12.47 -8.80 -2.42
CA ASP A 17 13.05 -7.57 -1.87
C ASP A 17 12.29 -7.16 -0.61
N VAL A 18 13.02 -6.72 0.40
CA VAL A 18 12.43 -6.25 1.67
C VAL A 18 12.54 -4.74 1.74
N LEU A 19 11.41 -4.05 1.94
CA LEU A 19 11.38 -2.61 2.08
C LEU A 19 12.03 -2.17 3.40
N GLU A 20 12.67 -1.00 3.40
CA GLU A 20 13.15 -0.37 4.63
C GLU A 20 12.01 -0.20 5.67
N PRO A 21 12.25 -0.47 6.97
CA PRO A 21 11.22 -0.53 8.00
C PRO A 21 10.78 0.87 8.47
N MET A 22 9.99 1.55 7.66
CA MET A 22 9.49 2.91 7.93
C MET A 22 7.97 3.05 7.88
N PHE A 23 7.26 2.01 7.47
CA PHE A 23 5.82 2.02 7.32
C PHE A 23 5.11 1.63 8.62
N ILE A 24 4.01 2.32 8.91
CA ILE A 24 3.17 2.13 10.09
C ILE A 24 1.81 1.64 9.60
N ASN A 25 1.24 0.62 10.26
CA ASN A 25 -0.12 0.20 9.99
C ASN A 25 -1.13 1.21 10.55
N PHE A 26 -2.02 1.66 9.67
CA PHE A 26 -3.15 2.55 9.97
C PHE A 26 -4.50 1.89 9.65
N GLY A 27 -4.51 0.77 8.94
CA GLY A 27 -5.75 0.06 8.57
C GLY A 27 -6.09 -1.04 9.57
N GLY A 28 -7.38 -1.39 9.65
CA GLY A 28 -7.86 -2.48 10.51
C GLY A 28 -7.41 -3.87 10.06
N ARG A 29 -6.98 -4.03 8.80
CA ARG A 29 -6.41 -5.29 8.31
C ARG A 29 -4.88 -5.27 8.42
N HIS A 30 -4.36 -6.01 9.40
CA HIS A 30 -2.93 -6.06 9.70
C HIS A 30 -2.07 -6.87 8.72
N THR A 31 -2.68 -7.77 7.95
CA THR A 31 -2.00 -8.61 6.95
C THR A 31 -2.74 -8.53 5.64
N PHE A 32 -2.06 -8.12 4.58
CA PHE A 32 -2.64 -7.94 3.26
C PHE A 32 -1.57 -8.04 2.18
N GLY A 33 -2.01 -8.24 0.95
CA GLY A 33 -1.13 -8.27 -0.20
C GLY A 33 -1.91 -8.47 -1.48
N GLY A 34 -1.17 -8.54 -2.56
CA GLY A 34 -1.72 -8.66 -3.90
C GLY A 34 -0.86 -7.94 -4.91
N ARG A 35 -1.39 -7.90 -6.13
CA ARG A 35 -0.70 -7.29 -7.26
C ARG A 35 -0.75 -5.78 -7.16
N ILE A 36 0.37 -5.09 -7.35
CA ILE A 36 0.43 -3.66 -7.16
C ILE A 36 -0.04 -2.88 -8.39
N LYS A 37 -0.72 -1.78 -8.13
CA LYS A 37 -0.93 -0.69 -9.08
C LYS A 37 -0.18 0.53 -8.56
N THR A 38 0.70 1.10 -9.38
CA THR A 38 1.56 2.22 -8.97
C THR A 38 0.95 3.57 -9.33
N VAL A 39 1.10 4.53 -8.41
CA VAL A 39 0.75 5.94 -8.61
C VAL A 39 1.86 6.81 -8.07
N LYS A 40 2.29 7.80 -8.86
CA LYS A 40 3.18 8.86 -8.40
C LYS A 40 2.45 10.19 -8.38
N CYS A 41 2.53 10.88 -7.26
CA CYS A 41 1.94 12.20 -7.08
C CYS A 41 2.76 13.02 -6.08
N PHE A 42 2.39 14.28 -5.89
CA PHE A 42 3.00 15.11 -4.86
C PHE A 42 1.96 16.01 -4.21
N GLU A 43 1.62 15.70 -2.95
CA GLU A 43 0.70 16.50 -2.12
C GLU A 43 -0.70 16.72 -2.71
N ASN A 44 -1.09 15.86 -3.65
CA ASN A 44 -2.38 15.87 -4.33
C ASN A 44 -2.96 14.45 -4.41
N ASN A 45 -4.29 14.31 -4.30
CA ASN A 45 -4.97 13.02 -4.31
C ASN A 45 -6.05 12.86 -5.41
N GLU A 46 -6.06 13.72 -6.44
CA GLU A 46 -7.05 13.65 -7.54
C GLU A 46 -6.96 12.29 -8.27
N LEU A 47 -5.77 11.95 -8.78
CA LEU A 47 -5.53 10.68 -9.47
C LEU A 47 -5.71 9.46 -8.56
N ILE A 48 -5.39 9.58 -7.27
CA ILE A 48 -5.59 8.52 -6.27
C ILE A 48 -7.09 8.18 -6.19
N ARG A 49 -7.95 9.20 -6.08
CA ARG A 49 -9.41 9.02 -6.05
C ARG A 49 -9.95 8.35 -7.32
N GLU A 50 -9.45 8.75 -8.49
CA GLU A 50 -9.86 8.17 -9.76
C GLU A 50 -9.52 6.68 -9.86
N ILE A 51 -8.35 6.27 -9.37
CA ILE A 51 -7.92 4.87 -9.39
C ILE A 51 -8.67 4.05 -8.35
N LEU A 52 -8.85 4.57 -7.14
CA LEU A 52 -9.62 3.88 -6.09
C LEU A 52 -11.11 3.68 -6.44
N SER A 53 -11.64 4.45 -7.40
CA SER A 53 -12.99 4.27 -7.93
C SER A 53 -13.11 3.10 -8.93
N GLN A 54 -12.00 2.45 -9.29
CA GLN A 54 -11.95 1.27 -10.15
C GLN A 54 -11.92 0.01 -9.29
N ASP A 55 -12.33 -1.12 -9.88
CA ASP A 55 -12.26 -2.44 -9.22
C ASP A 55 -10.82 -2.83 -8.93
N GLY A 56 -10.49 -2.92 -7.63
CA GLY A 56 -9.18 -3.25 -7.09
C GLY A 56 -9.08 -4.68 -6.58
N THR A 57 -9.98 -5.58 -7.00
CA THR A 57 -9.95 -6.99 -6.60
C THR A 57 -8.55 -7.59 -6.79
N ASP A 58 -8.03 -8.22 -5.73
CA ASP A 58 -6.69 -8.81 -5.66
C ASP A 58 -5.51 -7.82 -5.83
N GLN A 59 -5.78 -6.52 -5.71
CA GLN A 59 -4.78 -5.47 -5.90
C GLN A 59 -4.50 -4.64 -4.65
N VAL A 60 -3.28 -4.10 -4.60
CA VAL A 60 -2.83 -3.12 -3.62
C VAL A 60 -2.44 -1.83 -4.35
N LEU A 61 -2.96 -0.69 -3.90
CA LEU A 61 -2.56 0.60 -4.46
C LEU A 61 -1.25 1.05 -3.81
N LEU A 62 -0.19 1.21 -4.61
CA LEU A 62 1.13 1.67 -4.16
C LEU A 62 1.35 3.13 -4.58
N ILE A 63 1.42 4.03 -3.60
CA ILE A 63 1.48 5.48 -3.82
C ILE A 63 2.88 6.00 -3.49
N ASP A 64 3.61 6.47 -4.49
CA ASP A 64 4.78 7.35 -4.32
C ASP A 64 4.31 8.80 -4.18
N GLY A 65 4.17 9.25 -2.92
CA GLY A 65 3.89 10.64 -2.57
C GLY A 65 5.13 11.52 -2.40
N GLY A 66 6.30 11.03 -2.82
CA GLY A 66 7.60 11.65 -2.59
C GLY A 66 8.04 11.68 -1.13
N GLY A 67 7.40 10.89 -0.26
CA GLY A 67 7.70 10.84 1.17
C GLY A 67 7.29 12.11 1.92
N SER A 68 6.42 12.95 1.33
CA SER A 68 5.95 14.16 2.00
C SER A 68 5.07 13.81 3.20
N THR A 69 5.42 14.37 4.36
CA THR A 69 4.60 14.29 5.58
C THR A 69 3.83 15.58 5.84
N ARG A 70 3.79 16.50 4.87
CA ARG A 70 3.16 17.82 5.02
C ARG A 70 1.65 17.79 4.75
N ARG A 71 1.19 16.80 3.99
CA ARG A 71 -0.17 16.65 3.49
C ARG A 71 -0.58 15.18 3.50
N ALA A 72 -1.79 14.90 3.95
CA ALA A 72 -2.37 13.56 3.96
C ALA A 72 -2.96 13.22 2.60
N LEU A 73 -2.43 12.18 1.95
CA LEU A 73 -2.89 11.69 0.65
C LEU A 73 -4.13 10.81 0.76
N ILE A 74 -4.21 10.02 1.85
CA ILE A 74 -5.35 9.16 2.17
C ILE A 74 -6.04 9.66 3.44
N ASP A 75 -7.36 9.64 3.40
CA ASP A 75 -8.26 9.87 4.51
C ASP A 75 -9.36 8.82 4.53
N ILE A 76 -10.26 8.91 5.51
CA ILE A 76 -11.38 7.97 5.65
C ILE A 76 -12.24 7.84 4.38
N GLU A 77 -12.53 8.95 3.67
CA GLU A 77 -13.37 8.90 2.47
C GLU A 77 -12.71 8.08 1.35
N LEU A 78 -11.40 8.22 1.18
CA LEU A 78 -10.65 7.44 0.19
C LEU A 78 -10.48 5.98 0.62
N ALA A 79 -10.33 5.72 1.92
CA ALA A 79 -10.25 4.35 2.44
C ALA A 79 -11.57 3.60 2.27
N GLU A 80 -12.71 4.24 2.57
CA GLU A 80 -14.05 3.68 2.33
C GLU A 80 -14.27 3.42 0.83
N LEU A 81 -13.89 4.38 -0.03
CA LEU A 81 -13.96 4.20 -1.49
C LEU A 81 -13.14 2.99 -1.96
N ALA A 82 -11.94 2.79 -1.42
CA ALA A 82 -11.10 1.65 -1.75
C ALA A 82 -11.75 0.33 -1.32
N LEU A 83 -12.30 0.28 -0.10
CA LEU A 83 -13.00 -0.89 0.42
C LEU A 83 -14.24 -1.23 -0.44
N ASP A 84 -15.05 -0.23 -0.78
CA ASP A 84 -16.25 -0.39 -1.62
C ASP A 84 -15.93 -0.91 -3.03
N ASN A 85 -14.71 -0.68 -3.51
CA ASN A 85 -14.22 -1.15 -4.80
C ASN A 85 -13.22 -2.33 -4.68
N ASN A 86 -13.31 -3.11 -3.60
CA ASN A 86 -12.61 -4.40 -3.42
C ASN A 86 -11.07 -4.35 -3.37
N TRP A 87 -10.46 -3.19 -3.10
CA TRP A 87 -9.01 -3.13 -2.91
C TRP A 87 -8.58 -3.96 -1.70
N ASN A 88 -7.46 -4.68 -1.80
CA ASN A 88 -6.91 -5.43 -0.67
C ASN A 88 -6.16 -4.51 0.32
N GLY A 89 -5.60 -3.41 -0.18
CA GLY A 89 -4.94 -2.42 0.65
C GLY A 89 -4.33 -1.25 -0.12
N ILE A 90 -3.74 -0.33 0.65
CA ILE A 90 -3.07 0.88 0.17
C ILE A 90 -1.75 1.02 0.93
N ILE A 91 -0.65 1.22 0.19
CA ILE A 91 0.66 1.54 0.75
C ILE A 91 1.05 2.95 0.28
N VAL A 92 1.34 3.84 1.24
CA VAL A 92 1.55 5.27 0.99
C VAL A 92 2.97 5.66 1.40
N PHE A 93 3.84 5.92 0.43
CA PHE A 93 5.07 6.67 0.67
C PHE A 93 4.76 8.18 0.81
N GLY A 94 4.10 8.50 1.92
CA GLY A 94 3.55 9.81 2.28
C GLY A 94 2.73 9.72 3.57
N ALA A 95 1.94 10.73 3.87
CA ALA A 95 1.13 10.76 5.09
C ALA A 95 -0.37 10.46 4.86
N VAL A 96 -1.05 10.06 5.94
CA VAL A 96 -2.50 9.84 6.01
C VAL A 96 -3.16 10.67 7.12
N ARG A 97 -4.50 10.66 7.21
CA ARG A 97 -5.27 11.29 8.29
C ARG A 97 -6.51 10.47 8.67
N HIS A 98 -7.20 10.88 9.74
CA HIS A 98 -8.36 10.17 10.33
C HIS A 98 -7.97 8.79 10.85
N VAL A 99 -6.85 8.72 11.58
CA VAL A 99 -6.22 7.47 12.02
C VAL A 99 -7.17 6.58 12.83
N ASP A 100 -7.94 7.18 13.74
CA ASP A 100 -8.89 6.44 14.58
C ASP A 100 -9.94 5.74 13.71
N GLU A 101 -10.45 6.42 12.67
CA GLU A 101 -11.41 5.85 11.74
C GLU A 101 -10.77 4.84 10.77
N LEU A 102 -9.55 5.08 10.30
CA LEU A 102 -8.83 4.17 9.40
C LEU A 102 -8.58 2.79 10.06
N GLU A 103 -8.32 2.77 11.37
CA GLU A 103 -8.07 1.54 12.13
C GLU A 103 -9.32 0.63 12.21
N GLU A 104 -10.52 1.20 12.00
CA GLU A 104 -11.78 0.45 12.01
C GLU A 104 -12.15 -0.16 10.64
N ILE A 105 -11.46 0.22 9.57
CA ILE A 105 -11.74 -0.26 8.21
C ILE A 105 -11.03 -1.60 7.96
N ASP A 106 -11.76 -2.61 7.45
CA ASP A 106 -11.19 -3.91 7.03
C ASP A 106 -10.43 -3.79 5.69
N LEU A 107 -9.41 -2.94 5.68
CA LEU A 107 -8.52 -2.64 4.56
C LEU A 107 -7.09 -2.54 5.08
N GLY A 108 -6.12 -3.06 4.33
CA GLY A 108 -4.72 -2.85 4.65
C GLY A 108 -4.31 -1.42 4.34
N ILE A 109 -3.79 -0.67 5.31
CA ILE A 109 -3.31 0.70 5.06
C ILE A 109 -1.99 0.89 5.77
N GLN A 110 -0.90 1.05 5.02
CA GLN A 110 0.40 1.37 5.59
C GLN A 110 0.96 2.66 5.02
N ALA A 111 1.48 3.53 5.90
CA ALA A 111 2.04 4.82 5.50
C ALA A 111 3.21 5.23 6.39
N ILE A 112 3.99 6.24 6.00
CA ILE A 112 5.17 6.67 6.79
C ILE A 112 4.83 7.63 7.93
N ALA A 113 3.66 8.29 7.90
CA ALA A 113 3.24 9.24 8.93
C ALA A 113 1.73 9.52 8.90
N SER A 114 1.23 10.19 9.94
CA SER A 114 -0.07 10.85 9.93
C SER A 114 0.06 12.37 10.10
N ILE A 115 -0.86 13.13 9.51
CA ILE A 115 -0.91 14.59 9.57
C ILE A 115 -2.36 15.07 9.43
N PRO A 116 -2.83 16.10 10.19
CA PRO A 116 -4.22 16.54 10.09
C PRO A 116 -4.55 17.31 8.80
N VAL A 117 -3.54 17.76 8.06
CA VAL A 117 -3.72 18.62 6.88
C VAL A 117 -3.97 17.78 5.64
N ALA A 118 -5.12 17.95 4.98
CA ALA A 118 -5.44 17.27 3.72
C ALA A 118 -4.52 17.70 2.56
N ALA A 119 -4.25 16.76 1.65
CA ALA A 119 -3.73 17.04 0.32
C ALA A 119 -4.69 17.90 -0.52
N ASP A 120 -4.15 18.51 -1.57
CA ASP A 120 -4.97 19.19 -2.57
C ASP A 120 -5.71 18.15 -3.43
N SER A 121 -6.83 18.54 -4.05
CA SER A 121 -7.67 17.64 -4.86
C SER A 121 -7.75 18.04 -6.33
N GLU A 122 -6.90 18.99 -6.75
CA GLU A 122 -6.74 19.44 -8.13
C GLU A 122 -5.25 19.45 -8.47
N GLY A 123 -4.79 18.54 -9.32
CA GLY A 123 -3.36 18.36 -9.56
C GLY A 123 -3.01 17.16 -10.43
N ALA A 124 -1.80 17.21 -11.00
CA ALA A 124 -1.29 16.13 -11.83
C ALA A 124 -0.71 14.98 -10.98
N GLY A 125 -0.78 13.79 -11.55
CA GLY A 125 -0.05 12.60 -11.12
C GLY A 125 0.27 11.73 -12.33
N GLU A 126 1.03 10.67 -12.10
CA GLU A 126 1.39 9.68 -13.12
C GLU A 126 0.95 8.30 -12.63
N ASP A 127 0.15 7.59 -13.43
CA ASP A 127 -0.27 6.22 -13.17
C ASP A 127 0.58 5.22 -13.97
N GLY A 128 0.81 4.04 -13.40
CA GLY A 128 1.46 2.92 -14.10
C GLY A 128 2.92 3.17 -14.49
N ILE A 129 3.62 4.05 -13.76
CA ILE A 129 5.04 4.29 -13.94
C ILE A 129 5.85 3.57 -12.85
N GLY A 130 7.07 3.17 -13.19
CA GLY A 130 7.99 2.63 -12.18
C GLY A 130 8.30 3.67 -11.10
N VAL A 131 8.20 3.27 -9.83
CA VAL A 131 8.50 4.12 -8.66
C VAL A 131 9.63 3.53 -7.82
N ASN A 132 10.32 4.35 -7.05
CA ASN A 132 11.47 3.91 -6.24
C ASN A 132 11.48 4.62 -4.89
N PHE A 133 11.39 3.84 -3.82
CA PHE A 133 11.48 4.30 -2.44
C PHE A 133 11.78 3.12 -1.50
N ALA A 134 12.16 3.42 -0.25
CA ALA A 134 12.46 2.42 0.77
C ALA A 134 13.45 1.32 0.32
N GLY A 135 14.42 1.69 -0.52
CA GLY A 135 15.46 0.78 -1.03
C GLY A 135 15.07 -0.09 -2.23
N VAL A 136 13.83 -0.02 -2.71
CA VAL A 136 13.27 -0.94 -3.72
C VAL A 136 12.69 -0.17 -4.91
N SER A 137 12.68 -0.82 -6.09
CA SER A 137 11.98 -0.31 -7.29
C SER A 137 10.74 -1.15 -7.54
N PHE A 138 9.64 -0.49 -7.86
CA PHE A 138 8.34 -1.09 -8.05
C PHE A 138 7.85 -0.83 -9.46
N PHE A 139 7.20 -1.82 -10.04
CA PHE A 139 6.53 -1.75 -11.33
C PHE A 139 5.09 -2.23 -11.19
N ASP A 140 4.21 -1.76 -12.07
CA ASP A 140 2.88 -2.36 -12.19
C ASP A 140 3.00 -3.87 -12.38
N ASP A 141 2.04 -4.59 -11.79
CA ASP A 141 1.95 -6.06 -11.79
C ASP A 141 2.96 -6.82 -10.90
N ASP A 142 3.89 -6.16 -10.20
CA ASP A 142 4.63 -6.79 -9.09
C ASP A 142 3.67 -7.21 -7.96
N PHE A 143 4.12 -8.06 -7.05
CA PHE A 143 3.34 -8.55 -5.90
C PHE A 143 3.91 -8.06 -4.59
N ILE A 144 3.04 -7.53 -3.73
CA ILE A 144 3.41 -7.05 -2.40
C ILE A 144 2.72 -7.84 -1.32
N TYR A 145 3.45 -8.07 -0.23
CA TYR A 145 3.01 -8.81 0.95
C TYR A 145 3.37 -7.97 2.16
N ALA A 146 2.38 -7.58 2.95
CA ALA A 146 2.55 -6.69 4.08
C ALA A 146 1.92 -7.31 5.33
N ASP A 147 2.66 -7.27 6.43
CA ASP A 147 2.11 -7.49 7.76
C ASP A 147 2.67 -6.45 8.76
N SER A 148 2.46 -6.66 10.05
CA SER A 148 2.97 -5.75 11.09
C SER A 148 4.50 -5.83 11.30
N THR A 149 5.18 -6.78 10.68
CA THR A 149 6.64 -6.94 10.72
C THR A 149 7.33 -6.11 9.64
N GLY A 150 6.76 -6.10 8.43
CA GLY A 150 7.34 -5.38 7.30
C GLY A 150 6.56 -5.57 6.01
N ILE A 151 7.19 -5.15 4.91
CA ILE A 151 6.65 -5.27 3.55
C ILE A 151 7.70 -5.97 2.68
N VAL A 152 7.24 -6.94 1.91
CA VAL A 152 8.03 -7.76 0.98
C VAL A 152 7.49 -7.56 -0.43
N LEU A 153 8.38 -7.38 -1.40
CA LEU A 153 8.09 -7.31 -2.83
C LEU A 153 8.59 -8.57 -3.53
N SER A 154 7.83 -9.05 -4.50
CA SER A 154 8.23 -10.08 -5.45
C SER A 154 7.77 -9.69 -6.85
N ALA A 155 8.57 -10.02 -7.87
CA ALA A 155 8.17 -9.81 -9.26
C ALA A 155 7.08 -10.79 -9.74
N GLU A 156 6.94 -11.92 -9.04
CA GLU A 156 5.95 -12.96 -9.33
C GLU A 156 5.16 -13.32 -8.07
N GLU A 157 3.95 -13.86 -8.24
CA GLU A 157 3.14 -14.30 -7.13
C GLU A 157 3.82 -15.45 -6.36
N LEU A 158 3.95 -15.29 -5.04
CA LEU A 158 4.48 -16.31 -4.15
C LEU A 158 3.36 -17.23 -3.66
N GLU A 159 3.50 -18.52 -3.95
CA GLU A 159 2.64 -19.57 -3.42
C GLU A 159 3.34 -20.26 -2.24
N LEU A 160 2.89 -19.97 -1.03
CA LEU A 160 3.22 -20.81 0.12
C LEU A 160 2.29 -22.03 0.07
N GLU A 161 2.82 -23.21 -0.29
CA GLU A 161 2.11 -24.46 -0.03
C GLU A 161 1.89 -24.55 1.48
N VAL A 162 0.63 -24.40 1.93
CA VAL A 162 0.25 -24.67 3.31
C VAL A 162 0.45 -26.16 3.53
N ILE A 163 1.58 -26.55 4.12
CA ILE A 163 1.75 -27.90 4.65
C ILE A 163 0.86 -27.98 5.88
N GLU A 164 -0.37 -28.49 5.71
CA GLU A 164 -1.19 -28.90 6.84
C GLU A 164 -0.45 -30.06 7.56
N GLU A 165 0.08 -29.81 8.76
CA GLU A 165 0.55 -30.85 9.68
C GLU A 165 -0.62 -31.61 10.35
#